data_AF-A0A6N9TXA3-F1
#
_entry.id   AF-A0A6N9TXA3-F1
#
_cell.length_a   1.000
_cell.length_b   1.000
_cell.length_c   1.000
_cell.angle_alpha   90.00
_cell.angle_beta   90.00
_cell.angle_gamma   90.00
#
_symmetry.space_group_name_H-M   'P 1'
#
loop_
_entity.id
_entity.type
_entity.pdbx_description
1 polymer ?
#
loop_
_entity_poly.entity_id
_entity_poly.type
_entity_poly.pdbx_seq_one_letter_code
_entity_poly.pdbx_strand_id
1 'polypeptide(L)'
;MSSDDERPEEAEEAEGGAPEQLALIRETVRRAKVPRAKPRTWRGAALAEHLPVARVLVNKGALHLDQYFDYAVPQELDADARPGVRVRVRFGAGGRQVRGGRREGGGLIDGFLVERRASSDYPGALAALAYVVSPEPVLGPELLALSRAVADRYAGSLADVLQLAVPPRNGRAEARTSPAPLPPPP
;
A
#
# COMPACT_ATOMS: atom_id res chain seq x y z
N MET A 1 -61.73 28.28 -3.15
CA MET A 1 -62.13 29.37 -2.24
C MET A 1 -61.42 29.12 -0.93
N SER A 2 -60.34 29.89 -0.69
CA SER A 2 -60.19 30.81 0.47
C SER A 2 -59.62 30.07 1.69
N SER A 3 -58.32 30.26 1.97
CA SER A 3 -57.77 30.96 3.16
C SER A 3 -57.92 30.13 4.45
N ASP A 4 -56.91 29.86 5.26
CA ASP A 4 -56.04 30.85 5.89
C ASP A 4 -54.62 30.34 6.18
N ASP A 5 -53.75 31.33 6.23
CA ASP A 5 -52.30 31.37 6.39
C ASP A 5 -52.03 31.69 7.87
N GLU A 6 -51.40 30.78 8.62
CA GLU A 6 -50.79 31.12 9.92
C GLU A 6 -49.44 30.41 10.07
N ARG A 7 -48.39 31.19 9.84
CA ARG A 7 -47.00 30.91 10.25
C ARG A 7 -46.82 31.33 11.71
N PRO A 8 -46.07 30.57 12.51
CA PRO A 8 -45.25 31.14 13.57
C PRO A 8 -43.84 31.39 13.03
N GLU A 9 -43.41 32.63 13.17
CA GLU A 9 -42.06 33.11 12.94
C GLU A 9 -41.07 32.58 14.00
N GLU A 10 -39.79 32.70 13.65
CA GLU A 10 -38.62 32.75 14.54
C GLU A 10 -38.13 31.44 15.18
N ALA A 11 -37.13 30.85 14.51
CA ALA A 11 -35.97 30.29 15.21
C ALA A 11 -34.74 30.50 14.32
N GLU A 12 -34.10 31.64 14.59
CA GLU A 12 -32.66 31.91 14.55
C GLU A 12 -31.83 31.19 13.49
N GLU A 13 -31.23 32.01 12.62
CA GLU A 13 -30.02 31.71 11.86
C GLU A 13 -29.01 30.99 12.77
N ALA A 14 -29.01 29.66 12.71
CA ALA A 14 -27.87 28.88 13.14
C ALA A 14 -26.73 29.20 12.17
N GLU A 15 -26.01 30.30 12.45
CA GLU A 15 -24.63 30.47 12.02
C GLU A 15 -23.91 29.21 12.46
N GLY A 16 -23.85 28.27 11.53
CA GLY A 16 -23.17 26.99 11.67
C GLY A 16 -21.70 27.30 11.86
N GLY A 17 -21.30 27.50 13.11
CA GLY A 17 -19.93 27.63 13.54
C GLY A 17 -19.17 26.47 12.91
N ALA A 18 -18.40 26.78 11.87
CA ALA A 18 -17.41 25.86 11.34
C ALA A 18 -16.63 25.34 12.54
N PRO A 19 -16.48 24.03 12.72
CA PRO A 19 -16.11 23.45 14.01
C PRO A 19 -14.78 24.03 14.49
N GLU A 20 -14.84 24.98 15.42
CA GLU A 20 -13.68 25.78 15.88
C GLU A 20 -12.58 24.88 16.46
N GLN A 21 -13.00 23.75 17.03
CA GLN A 21 -12.13 22.68 17.47
C GLN A 21 -11.23 22.12 16.34
N LEU A 22 -11.74 22.00 15.11
CA LEU A 22 -10.91 21.59 13.96
C LEU A 22 -9.94 22.68 13.53
N ALA A 23 -10.28 23.96 13.70
CA ALA A 23 -9.38 25.07 13.42
C ALA A 23 -8.21 25.08 14.41
N LEU A 24 -8.48 24.92 15.71
CA LEU A 24 -7.47 24.82 16.76
C LEU A 24 -6.53 23.63 16.56
N ILE A 25 -7.07 22.46 16.19
CA ILE A 25 -6.28 21.26 15.88
C ILE A 25 -5.38 21.49 14.64
N ARG A 26 -5.90 22.13 13.58
CA ARG A 26 -5.11 22.43 12.37
C ARG A 26 -3.98 23.40 12.66
N GLU A 27 -4.21 24.41 13.49
CA GLU A 27 -3.20 25.39 13.86
C GLU A 27 -2.09 24.76 14.73
N THR A 28 -2.45 23.93 15.71
CA THR A 28 -1.47 23.18 16.51
C THR A 28 -0.63 22.23 15.66
N VAL A 29 -1.26 21.49 14.73
CA VAL A 29 -0.53 20.61 13.79
C VAL A 29 0.40 21.42 12.87
N ARG A 30 -0.02 22.61 12.42
CA ARG A 30 0.79 23.49 11.58
C ARG A 30 1.99 24.07 12.34
N ARG A 31 1.81 24.48 13.60
CA ARG A 31 2.90 24.97 14.47
C ARG A 31 3.88 23.87 14.85
N ALA A 32 3.40 22.64 15.04
CA ALA A 32 4.21 21.51 15.46
C ALA A 32 5.22 21.01 14.40
N LYS A 33 5.19 21.53 13.15
CA LYS A 33 6.11 21.15 12.05
C LYS A 33 6.32 19.63 11.93
N VAL A 34 5.29 18.85 12.23
CA VAL A 34 5.34 17.38 12.14
C VAL A 34 5.45 17.01 10.67
N PRO A 35 6.38 16.12 10.26
CA PRO A 35 6.45 15.66 8.88
C PRO A 35 5.09 15.12 8.46
N ARG A 36 4.56 15.62 7.33
CA ARG A 36 3.28 15.17 6.79
C ARG A 36 3.30 13.65 6.61
N ALA A 37 2.26 12.97 7.10
CA ALA A 37 2.10 11.54 6.86
C ALA A 37 2.08 11.28 5.35
N LYS A 38 2.82 10.26 4.90
CA LYS A 38 2.85 9.86 3.49
C LYS A 38 1.43 9.64 2.99
N PRO A 39 1.08 10.15 1.79
CA PRO A 39 -0.29 10.08 1.31
C PRO A 39 -0.73 8.62 1.20
N ARG A 40 -1.84 8.29 1.86
CA ARG A 40 -2.39 6.93 1.79
C ARG A 40 -2.83 6.59 0.38
N THR A 41 -3.17 7.57 -0.47
CA THR A 41 -3.60 7.37 -1.86
C THR A 41 -2.74 8.23 -2.78
N TRP A 42 -2.00 7.60 -3.69
CA TRP A 42 -1.14 8.27 -4.68
C TRP A 42 -1.94 8.84 -5.86
N ARG A 43 -3.01 9.60 -5.58
CA ARG A 43 -3.80 10.26 -6.61
C ARG A 43 -2.94 11.30 -7.35
N GLY A 44 -2.83 11.18 -8.66
CA GLY A 44 -2.11 12.13 -9.51
C GLY A 44 -0.59 12.17 -9.31
N ALA A 45 -0.01 11.35 -8.43
CA ALA A 45 1.44 11.28 -8.24
C ALA A 45 2.15 10.83 -9.52
N ALA A 46 3.32 11.38 -9.82
CA ALA A 46 4.16 10.91 -10.92
C ALA A 46 4.59 9.44 -10.69
N LEU A 47 4.75 8.69 -11.76
CA LEU A 47 5.32 7.33 -11.70
C LEU A 47 6.85 7.42 -11.66
N ALA A 48 7.48 6.35 -11.15
CA ALA A 48 8.91 6.15 -11.29
C ALA A 48 9.34 6.24 -12.75
N GLU A 49 10.41 6.99 -13.05
CA GLU A 49 10.93 7.12 -14.41
C GLU A 49 11.45 5.78 -14.98
N HIS A 50 12.05 4.95 -14.13
CA HIS A 50 12.58 3.65 -14.50
C HIS A 50 11.78 2.52 -13.86
N LEU A 51 11.46 1.51 -14.67
CA LEU A 51 10.74 0.32 -14.25
C LEU A 51 9.48 0.65 -13.40
N PRO A 52 8.50 1.40 -13.93
CA PRO A 52 7.37 1.95 -13.17
C PRO A 52 6.39 0.91 -12.63
N VAL A 53 6.58 -0.37 -12.94
CA VAL A 53 5.69 -1.45 -12.51
C VAL A 53 6.40 -2.31 -11.47
N ALA A 54 5.72 -2.57 -10.35
CA ALA A 54 6.13 -3.52 -9.32
C ALA A 54 5.24 -4.77 -9.41
N ARG A 55 5.85 -5.92 -9.61
CA ARG A 55 5.20 -7.21 -9.46
C ARG A 55 5.23 -7.62 -7.99
N VAL A 56 4.06 -7.81 -7.39
CA VAL A 56 3.92 -8.02 -5.94
C VAL A 56 3.23 -9.33 -5.66
N LEU A 57 3.79 -10.11 -4.73
CA LEU A 57 3.07 -11.17 -4.05
C LEU A 57 2.25 -10.56 -2.91
N VAL A 58 0.93 -10.70 -2.97
CA VAL A 58 0.03 -10.25 -1.90
C VAL A 58 -0.05 -11.34 -0.84
N ASN A 59 0.15 -10.98 0.42
CA ASN A 59 0.11 -11.93 1.53
C ASN A 59 -1.34 -12.32 1.88
N LYS A 60 -1.96 -13.13 1.02
CA LYS A 60 -3.31 -13.65 1.19
C LYS A 60 -3.38 -15.10 0.73
N GLY A 61 -3.54 -16.03 1.67
CA GLY A 61 -3.42 -17.47 1.47
C GLY A 61 -4.52 -18.19 0.69
N ALA A 62 -5.24 -17.50 -0.20
CA ALA A 62 -6.28 -18.15 -1.00
C ALA A 62 -5.68 -18.69 -2.30
N LEU A 63 -5.86 -19.99 -2.61
CA LEU A 63 -5.25 -20.63 -3.78
C LEU A 63 -5.59 -19.94 -5.12
N HIS A 64 -6.83 -19.47 -5.29
CA HIS A 64 -7.22 -18.71 -6.49
C HIS A 64 -6.55 -17.34 -6.63
N LEU A 65 -5.80 -16.90 -5.61
CA LEU A 65 -5.01 -15.67 -5.56
C LEU A 65 -3.51 -15.96 -5.48
N ASP A 66 -3.07 -17.21 -5.64
CA ASP A 66 -1.67 -17.62 -5.58
C ASP A 66 -0.90 -17.24 -6.86
N GLN A 67 -0.88 -15.94 -7.16
CA GLN A 67 -0.24 -15.34 -8.31
C GLN A 67 0.33 -13.98 -7.92
N TYR A 68 1.13 -13.42 -8.82
CA TYR A 68 1.63 -12.07 -8.66
C TYR A 68 0.66 -11.04 -9.24
N PHE A 69 0.64 -9.87 -8.63
CA PHE A 69 -0.20 -8.74 -9.04
C PHE A 69 0.69 -7.55 -9.35
N ASP A 70 0.43 -6.89 -10.47
CA ASP A 70 1.20 -5.73 -10.90
C ASP A 70 0.62 -4.45 -10.29
N TYR A 71 1.51 -3.57 -9.83
CA TYR A 71 1.21 -2.28 -9.22
C TYR A 71 2.04 -1.18 -9.85
N ALA A 72 1.48 0.01 -9.94
CA ALA A 72 2.24 1.19 -10.36
C ALA A 72 3.11 1.69 -9.19
N VAL A 73 4.37 2.04 -9.48
CA VAL A 73 5.31 2.59 -8.51
C VAL A 73 5.32 4.12 -8.62
N PRO A 74 4.86 4.85 -7.59
CA PRO A 74 5.03 6.30 -7.51
C PRO A 74 6.50 6.69 -7.44
N GLN A 75 6.88 7.83 -8.03
CA GLN A 75 8.25 8.37 -8.02
C GLN A 75 8.81 8.48 -6.60
N GLU A 76 8.00 8.86 -5.62
CA GLU A 76 8.40 8.98 -4.20
C GLU A 76 8.78 7.65 -3.54
N LEU A 77 8.38 6.51 -4.12
CA LEU A 77 8.73 5.18 -3.64
C LEU A 77 9.84 4.52 -4.46
N ASP A 78 10.33 5.18 -5.52
CA ASP A 78 11.18 4.54 -6.52
C ASP A 78 12.46 3.94 -5.92
N ALA A 79 13.20 4.73 -5.13
CA ALA A 79 14.46 4.33 -4.53
C ALA A 79 14.34 3.18 -3.51
N ASP A 80 13.20 3.10 -2.82
CA ASP A 80 12.92 2.12 -1.76
C ASP A 80 12.27 0.84 -2.32
N ALA A 81 11.53 0.94 -3.43
CA ALA A 81 10.77 -0.16 -4.01
C ALA A 81 11.68 -1.10 -4.82
N ARG A 82 12.49 -1.89 -4.09
CA ARG A 82 13.43 -2.88 -4.62
C ARG A 82 12.86 -4.31 -4.52
N PRO A 83 13.29 -5.25 -5.36
CA PRO A 83 12.94 -6.67 -5.20
C PRO A 83 13.32 -7.18 -3.80
N GLY A 84 12.44 -8.01 -3.23
CA GLY A 84 12.59 -8.64 -1.91
C GLY A 84 12.08 -7.82 -0.72
N VAL A 85 11.71 -6.54 -0.92
CA VAL A 85 11.26 -5.68 0.18
C VAL A 85 9.80 -5.93 0.55
N ARG A 86 9.46 -5.64 1.81
CA ARG A 86 8.07 -5.64 2.28
C ARG A 86 7.34 -4.40 1.79
N VAL A 87 6.14 -4.61 1.27
CA VAL A 87 5.28 -3.54 0.78
C VAL A 87 3.88 -3.65 1.36
N ARG A 88 3.16 -2.53 1.34
CA ARG A 88 1.72 -2.50 1.49
C ARG A 88 1.08 -2.13 0.18
N VAL A 89 0.03 -2.84 -0.16
CA VAL A 89 -0.77 -2.61 -1.37
C VAL A 89 -2.25 -2.53 -1.03
N ARG A 90 -3.01 -1.87 -1.90
CA ARG A 90 -4.47 -2.01 -1.87
C ARG A 90 -4.88 -3.21 -2.69
N PHE A 91 -5.75 -4.03 -2.12
CA PHE A 91 -6.23 -5.24 -2.75
C PHE A 91 -7.74 -5.40 -2.56
N GLY A 92 -8.41 -5.98 -3.57
CA GLY A 92 -9.84 -6.30 -3.50
C GLY A 92 -10.82 -5.17 -3.85
N ALA A 93 -10.37 -4.04 -4.38
CA ALA A 93 -11.28 -3.00 -4.89
C ALA A 93 -11.95 -3.46 -6.19
N GLY A 94 -13.26 -3.52 -6.34
CA GLY A 94 -13.87 -3.90 -7.62
C GLY A 94 -13.37 -3.03 -8.80
N GLY A 95 -13.35 -3.58 -10.03
CA GLY A 95 -12.83 -2.87 -11.23
C GLY A 95 -13.57 -1.57 -11.60
N ARG A 96 -14.69 -1.26 -10.94
CA ARG A 96 -15.50 -0.06 -11.13
C ARG A 96 -14.90 1.21 -10.50
N GLN A 97 -13.82 1.10 -9.73
CA GLN A 97 -13.19 2.21 -9.04
C GLN A 97 -11.88 2.61 -9.74
N VAL A 98 -11.96 3.14 -10.95
CA VAL A 98 -10.82 3.73 -11.65
C VAL A 98 -10.99 5.25 -11.68
N ARG A 99 -10.03 5.99 -11.12
CA ARG A 99 -10.02 7.46 -11.13
C ARG A 99 -8.64 7.96 -11.54
N GLY A 100 -8.57 8.81 -12.57
CA GLY A 100 -7.30 9.32 -13.09
C GLY A 100 -6.35 8.22 -13.59
N GLY A 101 -6.89 7.19 -14.25
CA GLY A 101 -6.10 6.08 -14.79
C GLY A 101 -5.53 5.10 -13.76
N ARG A 102 -5.94 5.19 -12.49
CA ARG A 102 -5.52 4.27 -11.41
C ARG A 102 -6.71 3.63 -10.73
N ARG A 103 -6.54 2.35 -10.36
CA ARG A 103 -7.52 1.64 -9.53
C ARG A 103 -7.42 2.11 -8.09
N GLU A 104 -8.56 2.48 -7.51
CA GLU A 104 -8.73 2.93 -6.14
C GLU A 104 -9.62 1.97 -5.35
N GLY A 105 -9.56 2.06 -4.01
CA GLY A 105 -10.35 1.24 -3.09
C GLY A 105 -9.66 -0.06 -2.66
N GLY A 106 -10.40 -0.93 -1.95
CA GLY A 106 -9.86 -2.16 -1.39
C GLY A 106 -9.12 -1.97 -0.06
N GLY A 107 -8.86 -3.10 0.61
CA GLY A 107 -8.15 -3.14 1.89
C GLY A 107 -6.64 -3.01 1.71
N LEU A 108 -5.95 -2.48 2.73
CA LEU A 108 -4.49 -2.54 2.77
C LEU A 108 -4.05 -3.94 3.21
N ILE A 109 -3.25 -4.60 2.38
CA ILE A 109 -2.68 -5.91 2.66
C ILE A 109 -1.16 -5.81 2.52
N ASP A 110 -0.46 -6.55 3.37
CA ASP A 110 0.99 -6.69 3.29
C ASP A 110 1.36 -7.58 2.10
N GLY A 111 2.59 -7.44 1.60
CA GLY A 111 3.10 -8.24 0.51
C GLY A 111 4.59 -8.06 0.33
N PHE A 112 5.12 -8.73 -0.69
CA PHE A 112 6.54 -8.65 -1.06
C PHE A 112 6.66 -8.22 -2.52
N LEU A 113 7.53 -7.25 -2.78
CA LEU A 113 7.88 -6.87 -4.14
C LEU A 113 8.80 -7.94 -4.71
N VAL A 114 8.36 -8.63 -5.76
CA VAL A 114 9.12 -9.72 -6.39
C VAL A 114 10.02 -9.19 -7.49
N GLU A 115 9.55 -8.22 -8.27
CA GLU A 115 10.27 -7.70 -9.43
C GLU A 115 9.84 -6.26 -9.79
N ARG A 116 10.74 -5.48 -10.40
CA ARG A 116 10.46 -4.19 -11.03
C ARG A 116 10.52 -4.34 -12.56
N ARG A 117 9.53 -3.79 -13.28
CA ARG A 117 9.33 -3.99 -14.73
C ARG A 117 9.03 -2.67 -15.44
N ALA A 118 9.36 -2.62 -16.73
CA ALA A 118 9.07 -1.46 -17.59
C ALA A 118 7.57 -1.34 -17.92
N SER A 119 6.86 -2.46 -18.05
CA SER A 119 5.44 -2.52 -18.44
C SER A 119 4.72 -3.67 -17.73
N SER A 120 3.39 -3.67 -17.82
CA SER A 120 2.50 -4.74 -17.35
C SER A 120 1.61 -5.21 -18.50
N ASP A 121 1.35 -6.51 -18.55
CA ASP A 121 0.40 -7.09 -19.51
C ASP A 121 -1.06 -6.95 -19.03
N TYR A 122 -1.28 -6.39 -17.83
CA TYR A 122 -2.63 -6.15 -17.31
C TYR A 122 -3.33 -5.05 -18.12
N PRO A 123 -4.47 -5.34 -18.77
CA PRO A 123 -5.13 -4.38 -19.66
C PRO A 123 -5.84 -3.24 -18.94
N GLY A 124 -5.98 -3.34 -17.61
CA GLY A 124 -6.68 -2.34 -16.79
C GLY A 124 -5.74 -1.34 -16.14
N ALA A 125 -6.34 -0.38 -15.43
CA ALA A 125 -5.62 0.57 -14.61
C ALA A 125 -4.93 -0.11 -13.42
N LEU A 126 -3.60 0.06 -13.30
CA LEU A 126 -2.85 -0.44 -12.15
C LEU A 126 -3.22 0.35 -10.88
N ALA A 127 -3.31 -0.35 -9.76
CA ALA A 127 -3.33 0.29 -8.45
C ALA A 127 -1.92 0.78 -8.11
N ALA A 128 -1.80 1.90 -7.40
CA ALA A 128 -0.49 2.35 -6.92
C ALA A 128 -0.04 1.55 -5.70
N LEU A 129 1.26 1.25 -5.61
CA LEU A 129 1.90 0.76 -4.40
C LEU A 129 1.60 1.72 -3.24
N ALA A 130 1.09 1.24 -2.10
CA ALA A 130 0.67 2.15 -1.05
C ALA A 130 1.89 2.75 -0.33
N TYR A 131 2.83 1.90 0.08
CA TYR A 131 4.14 2.30 0.60
C TYR A 131 5.06 1.08 0.74
N VAL A 132 6.36 1.32 0.76
CA VAL A 132 7.38 0.35 1.17
C VAL A 132 7.43 0.35 2.70
N VAL A 133 7.30 -0.82 3.32
CA VAL A 133 7.25 -0.97 4.79
C VAL A 133 8.66 -0.83 5.38
N SER A 134 9.64 -1.41 4.69
CA SER A 134 11.06 -1.37 5.02
C SER A 134 11.86 -1.56 3.73
N PRO A 135 12.95 -0.80 3.49
CA PRO A 135 13.80 -0.97 2.32
C PRO A 135 14.69 -2.23 2.40
N GLU A 136 14.68 -2.95 3.53
CA GLU A 136 15.45 -4.18 3.71
C GLU A 136 14.88 -5.32 2.84
N PRO A 137 15.68 -5.91 1.93
CA PRO A 137 15.28 -7.07 1.15
C PRO A 137 15.28 -8.33 2.02
N VAL A 138 14.10 -8.81 2.40
CA VAL A 138 13.94 -10.00 3.25
C VAL A 138 13.53 -11.24 2.46
N LEU A 139 13.04 -11.08 1.24
CA LEU A 139 12.66 -12.16 0.35
C LEU A 139 13.66 -12.23 -0.82
N GLY A 140 14.73 -13.00 -0.63
CA GLY A 140 15.70 -13.30 -1.67
C GLY A 140 15.15 -14.27 -2.74
N PRO A 141 15.78 -14.34 -3.93
CA PRO A 141 15.33 -15.19 -5.02
C PRO A 141 15.35 -16.68 -4.67
N GLU A 142 16.35 -17.13 -3.93
CA GLU A 142 16.48 -18.52 -3.47
C GLU A 142 15.34 -18.91 -2.51
N LEU A 143 15.04 -18.05 -1.54
CA LEU A 143 13.95 -18.26 -0.60
C LEU A 143 12.59 -18.25 -1.30
N LEU A 144 12.40 -17.35 -2.28
CA LEU A 144 11.20 -17.32 -3.12
C LEU A 144 11.04 -18.62 -3.90
N ALA A 145 12.09 -19.08 -4.58
CA ALA A 145 12.07 -20.32 -5.37
C ALA A 145 11.80 -21.55 -4.48
N LEU A 146 12.45 -21.64 -3.33
CA LEU A 146 12.22 -22.72 -2.36
C LEU A 146 10.79 -22.69 -1.83
N SER A 147 10.30 -21.52 -1.41
CA SER A 147 8.93 -21.38 -0.89
C SER A 147 7.89 -21.73 -1.93
N ARG A 148 8.15 -21.37 -3.20
CA ARG A 148 7.29 -21.75 -4.34
C ARG A 148 7.25 -23.25 -4.54
N ALA A 149 8.41 -23.91 -4.56
CA ALA A 149 8.49 -25.36 -4.70
C ALA A 149 7.78 -26.10 -3.56
N VAL A 150 7.88 -25.61 -2.33
CA VAL A 150 7.13 -26.14 -1.18
C VAL A 150 5.63 -25.99 -1.40
N ALA A 151 5.16 -24.79 -1.71
CA ALA A 151 3.74 -24.53 -1.93
C ALA A 151 3.18 -25.40 -3.07
N ASP A 152 3.90 -25.56 -4.18
CA ASP A 152 3.49 -26.40 -5.31
C ASP A 152 3.43 -27.89 -4.93
N ARG A 153 4.42 -28.38 -4.19
CA ARG A 153 4.49 -29.77 -3.74
C ARG A 153 3.33 -30.15 -2.82
N TYR A 154 2.88 -29.22 -1.99
CA TYR A 154 1.83 -29.45 -0.99
C TYR A 154 0.46 -28.87 -1.39
N ALA A 155 0.31 -28.41 -2.64
CA ALA A 155 -0.91 -27.75 -3.13
C ALA A 155 -1.38 -26.59 -2.21
N GLY A 156 -0.42 -25.88 -1.61
CA GLY A 156 -0.63 -24.72 -0.75
C GLY A 156 -0.41 -23.40 -1.50
N SER A 157 -0.64 -22.28 -0.82
CA SER A 157 -0.31 -20.96 -1.37
C SER A 157 1.10 -20.53 -1.01
N LEU A 158 1.77 -19.79 -1.90
CA LEU A 158 3.08 -19.20 -1.61
C LEU A 158 3.01 -18.20 -0.44
N ALA A 159 1.88 -17.49 -0.30
CA ALA A 159 1.65 -16.58 0.80
C ALA A 159 1.68 -17.29 2.17
N ASP A 160 1.07 -18.48 2.29
CA ASP A 160 1.06 -19.24 3.56
C ASP A 160 2.45 -19.77 3.91
N VAL A 161 3.19 -20.28 2.91
CA VAL A 161 4.58 -20.74 3.13
C VAL A 161 5.47 -19.58 3.58
N LEU A 162 5.34 -18.41 2.95
CA LEU A 162 6.16 -17.25 3.31
C LEU A 162 5.84 -16.67 4.68
N GLN A 163 4.62 -16.83 5.19
CA GLN A 163 4.31 -16.45 6.58
C GLN A 163 5.06 -17.28 7.61
N LEU A 164 5.40 -18.53 7.28
CA LEU A 164 6.22 -19.40 8.12
C LEU A 164 7.72 -19.17 7.87
N ALA A 165 8.11 -18.90 6.62
CA ALA A 165 9.51 -18.75 6.24
C ALA A 165 10.11 -17.38 6.60
N VAL A 166 9.29 -16.32 6.58
CA VAL A 166 9.76 -14.95 6.85
C VAL A 166 9.16 -14.45 8.18
N PRO A 167 9.98 -14.25 9.23
CA PRO A 167 9.51 -13.80 10.53
C PRO A 167 8.75 -12.46 10.46
N PRO A 168 7.82 -12.15 11.38
CA PRO A 168 7.20 -10.83 11.45
C PRO A 168 8.23 -9.70 11.58
N ARG A 169 7.91 -8.53 11.01
CA ARG A 169 8.80 -7.37 11.01
C ARG A 169 9.14 -6.92 12.44
N ASN A 170 10.42 -6.61 12.69
CA ASN A 170 10.88 -5.92 13.88
C ASN A 170 11.55 -4.58 13.50
N GLY A 171 10.79 -3.49 13.59
CA GLY A 171 11.27 -2.16 13.15
C GLY A 171 12.46 -1.62 13.93
N ARG A 172 12.66 -2.00 15.21
CA ARG A 172 13.86 -1.60 15.97
C ARG A 172 15.10 -2.32 15.48
N ALA A 173 14.96 -3.58 15.08
CA ALA A 173 16.07 -4.35 14.52
C ALA A 173 16.48 -3.78 13.15
N GLU A 174 15.51 -3.51 12.29
CA GLU A 174 15.74 -2.94 10.94
C GLU A 174 16.34 -1.52 10.95
N ALA A 175 16.13 -0.74 12.02
CA ALA A 175 16.73 0.59 12.13
C ALA A 175 18.24 0.55 12.44
N ARG A 176 18.78 -0.62 12.82
CA ARG A 176 20.21 -0.81 13.07
C ARG A 176 20.87 -1.31 11.79
N THR A 177 22.05 -0.80 11.48
CA THR A 177 22.87 -1.31 10.37
C THR A 177 23.17 -2.79 10.57
N SER A 178 22.82 -3.62 9.58
CA SER A 178 23.19 -5.03 9.57
C SER A 178 24.71 -5.19 9.52
N PRO A 179 25.30 -6.12 10.29
CA PRO A 179 26.71 -6.45 10.16
C PRO A 179 27.01 -7.04 8.78
N ALA A 180 28.26 -6.97 8.35
CA ALA A 180 28.69 -7.62 7.11
C ALA A 180 28.38 -9.14 7.16
N PRO A 181 27.99 -9.76 6.02
CA PRO A 181 27.79 -11.20 5.95
C PRO A 181 29.05 -11.95 6.40
N LEU A 182 28.86 -13.07 7.10
CA LEU A 182 29.97 -13.96 7.40
C LEU A 182 30.51 -14.56 6.09
N PRO A 183 31.83 -14.83 6.01
CA PRO A 183 32.39 -15.51 4.85
C PRO A 183 31.75 -16.91 4.69
N PRO A 184 31.65 -17.42 3.46
CA PRO A 184 31.14 -18.78 3.24
C PRO A 184 32.02 -19.79 3.99
N PRO A 185 31.43 -20.89 4.50
CA PRO A 185 32.22 -21.98 5.08
C PRO A 185 33.18 -22.58 4.01
N PRO A 186 34.33 -23.14 4.44
CA PRO A 186 35.31 -23.76 3.56
C PRO A 186 34.79 -25.03 2.87
#